data_AF-A0A2E1I902-F1
#
_entry.id   AF-A0A2E1I902-F1
#
_cell.length_a   1.000
_cell.length_b   1.000
_cell.length_c   1.000
_cell.angle_alpha   90.00
_cell.angle_beta   90.00
_cell.angle_gamma   90.00
#
_symmetry.space_group_name_H-M   'P 1'
#
loop_
_entity.id
_entity.type
_entity.pdbx_description
1 polymer ?
#
loop_
_entity_poly.entity_id
_entity_poly.type
_entity_poly.pdbx_seq_one_letter_code
_entity_poly.pdbx_strand_id
1 'polypeptide(L)'
;MNTLNVLKEKCQVTDANDKTLPYTAYLVHYIENGKECYDIAIPQSQVEMFDYYYDKYKKDFKWFKQSQGIVNPKLWKNQQEADKKETKNRRKRR
;
A
#
# COMPACT_ATOMS: atom_id res chain seq x y z
N MET A 1 -13.66 -2.30 11.19
CA MET A 1 -13.34 -1.34 10.12
C MET A 1 -11.98 -1.76 9.61
N ASN A 2 -11.95 -2.47 8.49
CA ASN A 2 -10.71 -2.96 7.90
C ASN A 2 -9.99 -1.77 7.29
N THR A 3 -8.89 -1.34 7.91
CA THR A 3 -8.12 -0.15 7.52
C THR A 3 -6.95 -0.60 6.66
N LEU A 4 -7.23 -0.87 5.39
CA LEU A 4 -6.21 -1.18 4.41
C LEU A 4 -5.44 0.09 4.05
N ASN A 5 -4.13 0.10 4.33
CA ASN A 5 -3.27 1.23 3.97
C ASN A 5 -2.79 1.08 2.52
N VAL A 6 -3.43 1.80 1.61
CA VAL A 6 -2.96 1.90 0.22
C VAL A 6 -1.83 2.94 0.17
N LEU A 7 -0.65 2.51 -0.28
CA LEU A 7 0.50 3.40 -0.41
C LEU A 7 0.46 4.17 -1.72
N LYS A 8 0.14 3.50 -2.82
CA LYS A 8 0.12 4.09 -4.16
C LYS A 8 -0.94 3.40 -5.01
N GLU A 9 -1.88 4.19 -5.49
CA GLU A 9 -2.90 3.75 -6.45
C GLU A 9 -2.38 3.93 -7.89
N LYS A 10 -2.77 3.04 -8.80
CA LYS A 10 -2.43 3.06 -10.23
C LYS A 10 -0.92 3.16 -10.49
N CYS A 11 -0.14 2.39 -9.74
CA CYS A 11 1.30 2.32 -9.88
C CYS A 11 1.74 1.43 -11.05
N GLN A 12 3.01 1.51 -11.42
CA GLN A 12 3.61 0.59 -12.38
C GLN A 12 4.11 -0.67 -11.66
N VAL A 13 4.16 -1.80 -12.36
CA VAL A 13 4.68 -3.06 -11.80
C VAL A 13 6.14 -2.91 -11.34
N THR A 14 6.89 -2.00 -11.96
CA THR A 14 8.28 -1.66 -11.60
C THR A 14 8.39 -1.01 -10.23
N ASP A 15 7.37 -0.28 -9.78
CA ASP A 15 7.38 0.40 -8.48
C ASP A 15 7.37 -0.62 -7.34
N ALA A 16 6.79 -1.80 -7.57
CA ALA A 16 6.80 -2.89 -6.59
C ALA A 16 8.18 -3.55 -6.42
N ASN A 17 9.14 -3.25 -7.30
CA ASN A 17 10.51 -3.76 -7.19
C ASN A 17 11.39 -2.85 -6.33
N ASP A 18 10.87 -1.74 -5.83
CA ASP A 18 11.63 -0.84 -4.99
C ASP A 18 11.94 -1.48 -3.62
N LYS A 19 13.23 -1.62 -3.34
CA LYS A 19 13.76 -2.18 -2.09
C LYS A 19 13.50 -1.27 -0.89
N THR A 20 13.23 0.02 -1.11
CA THR A 20 12.90 0.97 -0.04
C THR A 20 11.50 0.73 0.55
N LEU A 21 10.67 -0.06 -0.13
CA LEU A 21 9.37 -0.45 0.37
C LEU A 21 9.51 -1.44 1.55
N PRO A 22 8.50 -1.48 2.43
CA PRO A 22 8.48 -2.45 3.50
C PRO A 22 8.20 -3.84 2.94
N TYR A 23 8.74 -4.88 3.58
CA TYR A 23 8.51 -6.26 3.13
C TYR A 23 7.03 -6.70 3.23
N THR A 24 6.19 -5.96 3.96
CA THR A 24 4.74 -6.20 4.06
C THR A 24 3.95 -5.53 2.94
N ALA A 25 4.60 -4.84 2.01
CA ALA A 25 3.92 -4.27 0.85
C ALA A 25 3.58 -5.37 -0.17
N TYR A 26 2.39 -5.26 -0.75
CA TYR A 26 1.88 -6.14 -1.79
C TYR A 26 1.49 -5.31 -3.01
N LEU A 27 1.82 -5.83 -4.19
CA LEU A 27 1.30 -5.36 -5.46
C LEU A 27 0.01 -6.11 -5.76
N VAL A 28 -1.08 -5.37 -5.85
CA VAL A 28 -2.41 -5.87 -6.16
C VAL A 28 -2.70 -5.60 -7.62
N HIS A 29 -3.20 -6.59 -8.34
CA HIS A 29 -3.59 -6.49 -9.74
C HIS A 29 -5.10 -6.71 -9.88
N TYR A 30 -5.77 -5.73 -10.48
CA TYR A 30 -7.20 -5.76 -10.76
C TYR A 30 -7.51 -5.06 -12.08
N ILE A 31 -8.69 -5.32 -12.61
CA ILE A 31 -9.21 -4.65 -13.80
C ILE A 31 -10.17 -3.55 -13.35
N GLU A 32 -9.95 -2.33 -13.82
CA GLU A 32 -10.87 -1.21 -13.62
C GLU A 32 -11.30 -0.69 -14.99
N ASN A 33 -12.60 -0.76 -15.30
CA ASN A 33 -13.15 -0.33 -16.59
C ASN A 33 -12.47 -0.96 -17.81
N GLY A 34 -12.10 -2.25 -17.71
CA GLY A 34 -11.42 -2.99 -18.79
C GLY A 34 -9.93 -2.69 -18.94
N LYS A 35 -9.31 -1.95 -18.02
CA LYS A 35 -7.87 -1.69 -18.01
C LYS A 35 -7.20 -2.37 -16.81
N GLU A 36 -6.05 -3.00 -17.05
CA GLU A 36 -5.20 -3.53 -15.99
C GLU A 36 -4.66 -2.39 -15.13
N CYS A 37 -4.98 -2.44 -13.85
CA CYS A 37 -4.54 -1.48 -12.84
C CYS A 37 -3.78 -2.22 -11.74
N TYR A 38 -2.74 -1.55 -11.23
CA TYR A 38 -1.90 -2.08 -10.19
C TYR A 38 -1.84 -1.10 -9.03
N ASP A 39 -1.99 -1.60 -7.81
CA ASP A 39 -1.87 -0.80 -6.59
C ASP A 39 -0.84 -1.41 -5.64
N ILE A 40 -0.13 -0.57 -4.91
CA ILE A 40 0.73 -1.00 -3.80
C ILE A 40 -0.02 -0.74 -2.50
N ALA A 41 -0.33 -1.82 -1.79
CA ALA A 41 -1.01 -1.80 -0.51
C ALA A 41 -0.16 -2.45 0.58
N ILE A 42 -0.31 -1.96 1.81
CA ILE A 42 0.29 -2.54 3.01
C ILE A 42 -0.85 -2.95 3.95
N PRO A 43 -1.37 -4.17 3.80
CA PRO A 43 -2.42 -4.67 4.67
C PRO A 43 -1.86 -5.14 6.02
N GLN A 44 -2.73 -5.30 7.03
CA GLN A 44 -2.33 -6.01 8.25
C GLN A 44 -2.35 -7.53 8.04
N SER A 45 -3.25 -8.02 7.20
CA SER A 45 -3.35 -9.43 6.83
C SER A 45 -3.71 -9.61 5.35
N GLN A 46 -3.30 -10.74 4.76
CA GLN A 46 -3.65 -11.03 3.36
C GLN A 46 -5.16 -11.20 3.16
N VAL A 47 -5.86 -11.75 4.16
CA VAL A 47 -7.33 -11.92 4.13
C VAL A 47 -8.02 -10.57 4.05
N GLU A 48 -7.61 -9.60 4.88
CA GLU A 48 -8.16 -8.24 4.84
C GLU A 48 -7.96 -7.57 3.47
N MET A 49 -6.80 -7.79 2.86
CA MET A 49 -6.51 -7.28 1.53
C MET A 49 -7.41 -7.92 0.48
N PHE A 50 -7.55 -9.24 0.53
CA PHE A 50 -8.42 -9.97 -0.35
C PHE A 50 -9.86 -9.48 -0.22
N ASP A 51 -10.43 -9.43 0.98
CA ASP A 51 -11.80 -8.98 1.22
C ASP A 51 -12.03 -7.57 0.68
N TYR A 52 -11.12 -6.62 0.94
CA TYR A 52 -11.27 -5.23 0.47
C TYR A 52 -11.32 -5.12 -1.06
N TYR A 53 -10.37 -5.73 -1.76
CA TYR A 53 -10.31 -5.64 -3.22
C TYR A 53 -11.36 -6.54 -3.87
N TYR A 54 -11.69 -7.68 -3.26
CA TYR A 54 -12.72 -8.57 -3.76
C TYR A 54 -14.12 -7.96 -3.59
N ASP A 55 -14.41 -7.30 -2.48
CA ASP A 55 -15.69 -6.60 -2.32
C ASP A 55 -15.86 -5.45 -3.32
N LYS A 56 -14.76 -4.76 -3.64
CA LYS A 56 -14.74 -3.61 -4.56
C LYS A 56 -14.80 -4.00 -6.04
N TYR A 57 -13.99 -4.98 -6.45
CA TYR A 57 -13.79 -5.36 -7.86
C TYR A 57 -14.35 -6.75 -8.21
N LYS A 58 -14.60 -7.60 -7.22
CA LYS A 58 -15.15 -8.96 -7.37
C LYS A 58 -14.41 -9.78 -8.43
N LYS A 59 -15.06 -10.01 -9.57
CA LYS A 59 -14.51 -10.81 -10.68
C LYS A 59 -13.33 -10.13 -11.39
N ASP A 60 -13.19 -8.82 -11.21
CA ASP A 60 -12.13 -8.04 -11.83
C ASP A 60 -10.84 -8.04 -11.01
N PHE A 61 -10.87 -8.51 -9.76
CA PHE A 61 -9.67 -8.79 -9.00
C PHE A 61 -8.96 -10.03 -9.57
N LYS A 62 -7.66 -9.91 -9.90
CA LYS A 62 -6.89 -10.98 -10.54
C LYS A 62 -6.00 -11.71 -9.55
N TRP A 63 -5.02 -11.01 -9.01
CA TRP A 63 -4.03 -11.58 -8.11
C TRP A 63 -3.31 -10.49 -7.34
N PHE A 64 -2.57 -10.90 -6.32
CA PHE A 64 -1.66 -10.02 -5.61
C PHE A 64 -0.35 -10.77 -5.35
N LYS A 65 0.76 -10.05 -5.33
CA LYS A 65 2.08 -10.59 -5.03
C LYS A 65 2.82 -9.70 -4.06
N GLN A 66 3.67 -10.29 -3.24
CA GLN A 66 4.53 -9.52 -2.35
C GLN A 66 5.52 -8.68 -3.17
N SER A 67 5.76 -7.44 -2.75
CA SER A 67 6.76 -6.56 -3.36
C SER A 67 8.19 -7.04 -3.03
N GLN A 68 9.20 -6.46 -3.69
CA GLN A 68 10.62 -6.70 -3.36
C GLN A 68 11.11 -5.80 -2.22
N GLY A 69 10.20 -5.25 -1.43
CA GLY A 69 10.53 -4.43 -0.26
C GLY A 69 11.31 -5.24 0.77
N ILE A 70 12.35 -4.64 1.34
CA ILE A 70 13.19 -5.26 2.38
C ILE A 70 13.15 -4.48 3.70
N VAL A 71 12.56 -3.29 3.70
CA VAL A 71 12.57 -2.43 4.89
C VAL A 71 11.63 -3.00 5.95
N ASN A 72 12.01 -2.90 7.21
CA ASN A 72 11.15 -3.27 8.32
C ASN A 72 9.96 -2.29 8.41
N PRO A 73 8.69 -2.73 8.33
CA PRO A 73 7.51 -1.86 8.37
C PRO A 73 7.46 -0.94 9.58
N LYS A 74 8.01 -1.36 10.73
CA LYS A 74 8.06 -0.54 11.96
C LYS A 74 9.03 0.64 11.85
N LEU A 75 10.11 0.48 11.08
CA LEU A 75 11.12 1.53 10.84
C LEU A 75 10.79 2.35 9.60
N TRP A 76 9.98 1.78 8.70
CA TRP A 76 9.52 2.45 7.50
C TRP A 76 8.55 3.57 7.86
N LYS A 77 9.04 4.80 7.81
CA LYS A 77 8.21 5.99 7.96
C LYS A 77 7.44 6.18 6.66
N ASN A 78 6.16 5.84 6.66
CA ASN A 78 5.27 6.23 5.58
C ASN A 78 5.39 7.76 5.39
N GLN A 79 5.55 8.25 4.16
CA GLN A 79 5.77 9.69 3.90
C GLN A 79 4.66 10.55 4.54
N GLN A 80 3.45 10.00 4.64
CA GLN A 80 2.30 10.62 5.31
C GLN A 80 2.47 10.83 6.84
N GLU A 81 3.30 10.04 7.52
CA GLU A 81 3.60 10.23 8.94
C GLU A 81 4.76 11.20 9.19
N ALA A 82 5.67 11.35 8.23
CA ALA A 82 6.78 12.30 8.32
C ALA A 82 6.26 13.74 8.41
N ASP A 83 5.28 14.10 7.57
CA ASP A 83 4.65 15.43 7.57
C ASP A 83 3.88 15.74 8.88
N LYS A 84 3.22 14.72 9.47
CA LYS A 84 2.49 14.89 10.74
C LYS A 84 3.43 15.13 11.93
N LYS A 85 4.62 14.53 11.94
CA LYS A 85 5.59 14.72 13.03
C LYS A 85 6.28 16.08 12.97
N GLU A 86 6.56 16.62 11.78
CA GLU A 86 7.16 17.94 11.63
C GLU A 86 6.23 19.05 12.14
N THR A 87 4.93 18.94 11.85
CA THR A 87 3.93 19.94 12.29
C THR A 87 3.79 19.99 13.82
N LYS A 88 3.90 18.85 14.53
CA LYS A 88 3.85 18.81 16.01
C LYS A 88 5.07 19.44 16.66
N ASN A 89 6.27 19.26 16.09
CA ASN A 89 7.49 19.85 16.65
C ASN A 89 7.54 21.38 16.50
N ARG A 90 6.98 21.94 15.42
CA ARG A 90 6.86 23.40 15.26
C ARG A 90 5.92 24.04 16.28
N ARG A 91 4.83 23.37 16.67
CA ARG A 91 3.87 23.88 17.69
C ARG A 91 4.43 23.83 19.12
N LYS A 92 5.34 22.92 19.43
CA LYS A 92 5.94 22.78 20.77
C LYS A 92 7.09 23.78 21.02
N ARG A 93 7.54 24.49 19.99
CA ARG A 93 8.60 25.52 20.05
C ARG A 93 8.04 26.96 20.00
N ARG A 94 6.72 27.13 20.09
CA ARG A 94 6.04 28.42 20.19
C ARG A 94 5.39 28.56 21.57
#